data_AF-A0A3M2GHA9-F1
#
_entry.id   AF-A0A3M2GHA9-F1
#
_cell.length_a   1.000
_cell.length_b   1.000
_cell.length_c   1.000
_cell.angle_alpha   90.00
_cell.angle_beta   90.00
_cell.angle_gamma   90.00
#
_symmetry.space_group_name_H-M   'P 1'
#
loop_
_entity.id
_entity.type
_entity.pdbx_description
1 polymer ?
#
loop_
_entity_poly.entity_id
_entity_poly.type
_entity_poly.pdbx_seq_one_letter_code
_entity_poly.pdbx_strand_id
1 'polypeptide(L)'
;MSKQKWFHRIMCVFCFLICVACDDDSGDTGDGYLRSDHTSSESHRTGENCAECHAGGGSGGYVFTVSGSVYQLDLTTPYPQTTVDLMSGVNGSGERLLTLEVDRKGNFYTTEPIDLGAGVYAIVYSPTGTQFKQQPVSVGACNSCHGVSSARIYVN
;
A
#
# COMPACT_ATOMS: atom_id res chain seq x y z
N MET A 1 -3.57 -18.69 -81.44
CA MET A 1 -4.14 -19.52 -80.35
C MET A 1 -3.56 -19.02 -79.03
N SER A 2 -4.32 -18.17 -78.33
CA SER A 2 -3.90 -17.51 -77.09
C SER A 2 -5.03 -17.63 -76.06
N LYS A 3 -4.66 -17.99 -74.84
CA LYS A 3 -5.50 -18.47 -73.74
C LYS A 3 -6.30 -17.31 -73.14
N GLN A 4 -7.63 -17.42 -73.09
CA GLN A 4 -8.48 -16.49 -72.32
C GLN A 4 -8.91 -17.13 -71.00
N LYS A 5 -8.81 -16.32 -69.95
CA LYS A 5 -8.68 -16.69 -68.55
C LYS A 5 -10.05 -16.93 -67.92
N TRP A 6 -10.08 -17.91 -67.02
CA TRP A 6 -11.25 -18.43 -66.33
C TRP A 6 -11.70 -17.48 -65.20
N PHE A 7 -13.01 -17.52 -64.97
CA PHE A 7 -13.82 -16.73 -64.05
C PHE A 7 -13.48 -16.94 -62.56
N HIS A 8 -13.79 -15.89 -61.76
CA HIS A 8 -14.27 -15.91 -60.36
C HIS A 8 -13.40 -16.67 -59.32
N ARG A 9 -13.02 -16.07 -58.19
CA ARG A 9 -13.92 -15.67 -57.09
C ARG A 9 -13.18 -14.70 -56.17
N ILE A 10 -13.73 -13.51 -55.94
CA ILE A 10 -13.30 -12.63 -54.85
C ILE A 10 -13.88 -13.21 -53.57
N MET A 11 -13.02 -13.82 -52.76
CA MET A 11 -13.34 -14.27 -51.42
C MET A 11 -13.01 -13.12 -50.46
N CYS A 12 -14.01 -12.32 -50.11
CA CYS A 12 -13.91 -11.35 -49.02
C CYS A 12 -13.81 -12.12 -47.70
N VAL A 13 -12.59 -12.34 -47.24
CA VAL A 13 -12.32 -12.82 -45.88
C VAL A 13 -12.47 -11.63 -44.94
N PHE A 14 -13.62 -11.58 -44.27
CA PHE A 14 -13.91 -10.64 -43.19
C PHE A 14 -13.08 -11.07 -41.97
N CYS A 15 -11.90 -10.45 -41.83
CA CYS A 15 -11.04 -10.65 -40.67
C CYS A 15 -11.60 -9.85 -39.48
N PHE A 16 -12.60 -10.42 -38.81
CA PHE A 16 -13.07 -9.93 -37.52
C PHE A 16 -12.13 -10.51 -36.46
N LEU A 17 -10.98 -9.86 -36.28
CA LEU A 17 -10.04 -10.16 -35.22
C LEU A 17 -10.64 -9.59 -33.92
N ILE A 18 -11.34 -10.46 -33.20
CA ILE A 18 -11.87 -10.18 -31.87
C ILE A 18 -10.64 -10.09 -30.96
N CYS A 19 -10.30 -8.88 -30.54
CA CYS A 19 -9.40 -8.67 -29.41
C CYS A 19 -10.12 -9.18 -28.15
N VAL A 20 -9.94 -10.46 -27.83
CA VAL A 20 -10.19 -10.95 -26.47
C VAL A 20 -9.17 -10.24 -25.59
N ALA A 21 -9.67 -9.29 -24.77
CA ALA A 21 -8.91 -8.71 -23.69
C ALA A 21 -8.59 -9.80 -22.66
N CYS A 22 -7.35 -9.82 -22.20
CA CYS A 22 -6.80 -10.80 -21.26
C CYS A 22 -7.51 -10.76 -19.90
N ASP A 23 -7.73 -11.93 -19.32
CA ASP A 23 -7.67 -12.12 -17.86
C ASP A 23 -6.60 -13.19 -17.62
N ASP A 24 -5.35 -12.76 -17.47
CA ASP A 24 -4.32 -13.62 -16.88
C ASP A 24 -4.49 -13.51 -15.36
N ASP A 25 -5.24 -14.45 -14.77
CA ASP A 25 -5.21 -14.76 -13.34
C ASP A 25 -3.90 -15.49 -13.00
N SER A 26 -2.77 -14.81 -13.18
CA SER A 26 -1.51 -15.24 -12.57
C SER A 26 -1.45 -14.66 -11.16
N GLY A 27 -1.52 -15.55 -10.17
CA GLY A 27 -1.20 -15.26 -8.77
C GLY A 27 0.24 -14.79 -8.66
N ASP A 28 0.43 -13.50 -8.91
CA ASP A 28 1.67 -12.78 -8.74
C ASP A 28 1.69 -12.23 -7.32
N THR A 29 2.67 -12.63 -6.52
CA THR A 29 3.02 -11.83 -5.35
C THR A 29 3.54 -10.52 -5.92
N GLY A 30 2.69 -9.50 -5.99
CA GLY A 30 2.96 -8.28 -6.73
C GLY A 30 4.35 -7.75 -6.36
N ASP A 31 5.27 -7.92 -7.30
CA ASP A 31 6.63 -7.38 -7.28
C ASP A 31 6.61 -5.84 -7.48
N GLY A 32 5.41 -5.28 -7.63
CA GLY A 32 5.14 -3.86 -7.70
C GLY A 32 5.39 -3.12 -6.38
N TYR A 33 5.90 -1.91 -6.54
CA TYR A 33 5.88 -0.89 -5.51
C TYR A 33 4.42 -0.53 -5.19
N LEU A 34 3.97 -0.83 -3.98
CA LEU A 34 2.63 -0.55 -3.49
C LEU A 34 2.75 0.33 -2.26
N ARG A 35 1.95 1.39 -2.20
CA ARG A 35 1.90 2.32 -1.09
C ARG A 35 0.47 2.84 -0.92
N SER A 36 0.06 3.05 0.33
CA SER A 36 -1.20 3.72 0.64
C SER A 36 -1.18 5.19 0.19
N ASP A 37 -2.31 5.65 -0.32
CA ASP A 37 -2.55 7.04 -0.71
C ASP A 37 -3.87 7.55 -0.10
N HIS A 38 -3.98 8.86 0.08
CA HIS A 38 -5.16 9.49 0.71
C HIS A 38 -6.49 9.22 -0.01
N THR A 39 -6.44 8.86 -1.30
CA THR A 39 -7.62 8.69 -2.14
C THR A 39 -8.09 7.24 -2.23
N SER A 40 -7.22 6.28 -1.94
CA SER A 40 -7.54 4.85 -1.97
C SER A 40 -8.48 4.43 -0.84
N SER A 41 -9.30 3.44 -1.15
CA SER A 41 -10.13 2.71 -0.19
C SER A 41 -9.90 1.19 -0.25
N GLU A 42 -8.80 0.75 -0.87
CA GLU A 42 -8.57 -0.68 -1.15
C GLU A 42 -8.18 -1.49 0.09
N SER A 43 -7.61 -0.85 1.12
CA SER A 43 -7.23 -1.56 2.35
C SER A 43 -8.42 -2.14 3.11
N HIS A 44 -8.15 -2.91 4.15
CA HIS A 44 -9.18 -3.59 4.95
C HIS A 44 -8.67 -3.83 6.36
N ARG A 45 -9.54 -4.34 7.23
CA ARG A 45 -9.19 -4.77 8.60
C ARG A 45 -8.46 -3.69 9.40
N THR A 46 -8.97 -2.45 9.35
CA THR A 46 -8.40 -1.31 10.06
C THR A 46 -8.23 -1.61 11.55
N GLY A 47 -7.02 -1.45 12.06
CA GLY A 47 -6.66 -1.73 13.45
C GLY A 47 -6.05 -3.11 13.68
N GLU A 48 -6.20 -4.03 12.73
CA GLU A 48 -5.60 -5.37 12.81
C GLU A 48 -4.15 -5.35 12.30
N ASN A 49 -3.36 -6.36 12.67
CA ASN A 49 -1.96 -6.43 12.27
C ASN A 49 -1.84 -6.91 10.82
N CYS A 50 -1.48 -6.00 9.90
CA CYS A 50 -1.37 -6.32 8.48
C CYS A 50 -0.38 -7.48 8.20
N ALA A 51 0.66 -7.61 9.04
CA ALA A 51 1.66 -8.67 8.92
C ALA A 51 1.12 -10.08 9.20
N GLU A 52 -0.12 -10.23 9.69
CA GLU A 52 -0.79 -11.55 9.76
C GLU A 52 -0.97 -12.18 8.38
N CYS A 53 -1.18 -11.35 7.34
CA CYS A 53 -1.37 -11.80 5.97
C CYS A 53 -0.25 -11.32 5.05
N HIS A 54 0.27 -10.11 5.28
CA HIS A 54 1.25 -9.42 4.43
C HIS A 54 2.70 -9.55 4.93
N ALA A 55 3.03 -10.68 5.58
CA ALA A 55 4.41 -11.08 5.86
C ALA A 55 4.95 -11.98 4.73
N GLY A 56 6.27 -12.18 4.69
CA GLY A 56 6.89 -13.12 3.74
C GLY A 56 6.33 -14.53 3.87
N GLY A 57 5.76 -15.06 2.78
CA GLY A 57 5.07 -16.35 2.76
C GLY A 57 3.65 -16.35 3.35
N GLY A 58 3.11 -15.18 3.68
CA GLY A 58 1.71 -15.01 4.10
C GLY A 58 0.73 -15.12 2.94
N SER A 59 -0.58 -15.06 3.25
CA SER A 59 -1.66 -15.19 2.27
C SER A 59 -1.94 -13.93 1.47
N GLY A 60 -1.35 -12.79 1.84
CA GLY A 60 -1.51 -11.52 1.13
C GLY A 60 -0.63 -11.46 -0.12
N GLY A 61 -1.13 -10.85 -1.19
CA GLY A 61 -0.39 -10.72 -2.46
C GLY A 61 0.83 -9.79 -2.40
N TYR A 62 1.04 -9.06 -1.30
CA TYR A 62 2.16 -8.15 -1.09
C TYR A 62 2.77 -8.35 0.30
N VAL A 63 4.08 -8.15 0.43
CA VAL A 63 4.79 -8.14 1.71
C VAL A 63 5.04 -6.71 2.13
N PHE A 64 4.41 -6.26 3.23
CA PHE A 64 4.57 -4.89 3.69
C PHE A 64 5.82 -4.72 4.55
N THR A 65 6.61 -3.70 4.23
CA THR A 65 7.79 -3.30 5.02
C THR A 65 7.38 -2.45 6.20
N VAL A 66 6.40 -1.56 6.02
CA VAL A 66 5.79 -0.74 7.07
C VAL A 66 4.27 -0.74 6.86
N SER A 67 3.50 -0.92 7.93
CA SER A 67 2.04 -0.87 7.88
C SER A 67 1.41 -0.57 9.24
N GLY A 68 0.26 0.08 9.22
CA GLY A 68 -0.59 0.22 10.39
C GLY A 68 -1.82 1.08 10.17
N SER A 69 -2.43 1.54 11.27
CA SER A 69 -3.66 2.36 11.23
C SER A 69 -3.58 3.56 12.17
N VAL A 70 -4.13 4.70 11.73
CA VAL A 70 -4.20 5.95 12.52
C VAL A 70 -5.66 6.24 12.91
N TYR A 71 -5.84 6.68 14.16
CA TYR A 71 -7.13 7.00 14.76
C TYR A 71 -7.20 8.46 15.21
N GLN A 72 -8.42 8.93 15.42
CA GLN A 72 -8.67 10.17 16.15
C GLN A 72 -8.38 9.97 17.65
N LEU A 73 -8.46 11.04 18.44
CA LEU A 73 -8.22 11.01 19.88
C LEU A 73 -9.16 10.05 20.65
N ASP A 74 -10.31 9.70 20.09
CA ASP A 74 -11.23 8.72 20.69
C ASP A 74 -10.71 7.28 20.63
N LEU A 75 -9.62 7.03 19.88
CA LEU A 75 -8.98 5.74 19.66
C LEU A 75 -9.88 4.69 18.97
N THR A 76 -11.04 5.08 18.48
CA THR A 76 -12.03 4.20 17.84
C THR A 76 -12.30 4.58 16.41
N THR A 77 -12.30 5.87 16.09
CA THR A 77 -12.61 6.39 14.77
C THR A 77 -11.33 6.49 13.93
N PRO A 78 -11.24 5.77 12.78
CA PRO A 78 -10.08 5.90 11.89
C PRO A 78 -9.91 7.35 11.42
N TYR A 79 -8.67 7.77 11.22
CA TYR A 79 -8.35 9.15 10.82
C TYR A 79 -7.69 9.20 9.44
N PRO A 80 -8.49 9.20 8.36
CA PRO A 80 -7.97 9.36 7.00
C PRO A 80 -7.40 10.77 6.80
N GLN A 81 -6.68 11.00 5.69
CA GLN A 81 -6.04 12.29 5.37
C GLN A 81 -4.97 12.72 6.38
N THR A 82 -4.38 11.76 7.07
CA THR A 82 -3.20 11.95 7.92
C THR A 82 -1.97 11.39 7.23
N THR A 83 -0.79 11.90 7.59
CA THR A 83 0.48 11.49 6.98
C THR A 83 1.39 10.93 8.05
N VAL A 84 2.05 9.81 7.77
CA VAL A 84 3.06 9.19 8.65
C VAL A 84 4.42 9.36 8.02
N ASP A 85 5.34 10.03 8.71
CA ASP A 85 6.75 10.07 8.31
C ASP A 85 7.60 9.16 9.20
N LEU A 86 8.62 8.56 8.61
CA LEU A 86 9.72 7.92 9.32
C LEU A 86 10.98 8.78 9.15
N MET A 87 11.56 9.15 10.28
CA MET A 87 12.70 10.05 10.38
C MET A 87 13.91 9.31 10.96
N SER A 88 15.12 9.72 10.59
CA SER A 88 16.36 9.21 11.19
C SER A 88 16.62 9.75 12.60
N GLY A 89 15.95 10.84 13.01
CA GLY A 89 16.11 11.46 14.32
C GLY A 89 14.80 11.65 15.10
N VAL A 90 14.90 11.68 16.41
CA VAL A 90 13.76 11.88 17.33
C VAL A 90 13.12 13.25 17.12
N ASN A 91 11.81 13.37 17.39
CA ASN A 91 11.05 14.63 17.30
C ASN A 91 11.14 15.34 15.94
N GLY A 92 11.31 14.60 14.84
CA GLY A 92 11.40 15.19 13.50
C GLY A 92 12.73 15.81 13.16
N SER A 93 13.76 15.52 13.96
CA SER A 93 15.14 15.81 13.58
C SER A 93 15.66 14.79 12.55
N GLY A 94 16.77 15.14 11.90
CA GLY A 94 17.42 14.29 10.89
C GLY A 94 16.72 14.29 9.54
N GLU A 95 17.11 13.32 8.71
CA GLU A 95 16.54 13.06 7.39
C GLU A 95 15.19 12.34 7.50
N ARG A 96 14.27 12.73 6.62
CA ARG A 96 13.02 12.02 6.35
C ARG A 96 13.29 10.85 5.40
N LEU A 97 13.14 9.64 5.90
CA LEU A 97 13.46 8.40 5.18
C LEU A 97 12.27 7.89 4.37
N LEU A 98 11.06 8.11 4.88
CA LEU A 98 9.82 7.67 4.25
C LEU A 98 8.68 8.60 4.66
N THR A 99 7.76 8.83 3.74
CA THR A 99 6.44 9.41 4.00
C THR A 99 5.42 8.36 3.62
N LEU A 100 4.30 8.26 4.31
CA LEU A 100 3.18 7.38 3.99
C LEU A 100 1.89 8.16 4.19
N GLU A 101 1.02 8.13 3.20
CA GLU A 101 -0.30 8.72 3.32
C GLU A 101 -1.24 7.70 3.95
N VAL A 102 -2.09 8.14 4.87
CA VAL A 102 -3.15 7.32 5.43
C VAL A 102 -4.35 7.38 4.51
N ASP A 103 -4.80 6.20 4.08
CA ASP A 103 -5.89 6.01 3.13
C ASP A 103 -7.27 6.33 3.74
N ARG A 104 -8.33 6.22 2.92
CA ARG A 104 -9.70 6.54 3.34
C ARG A 104 -10.24 5.67 4.48
N LYS A 105 -9.65 4.50 4.71
CA LYS A 105 -10.03 3.57 5.79
C LYS A 105 -9.17 3.73 7.03
N GLY A 106 -8.23 4.68 7.02
CA GLY A 106 -7.35 4.96 8.15
C GLY A 106 -6.12 4.08 8.22
N ASN A 107 -5.77 3.37 7.13
CA ASN A 107 -4.58 2.51 7.07
C ASN A 107 -3.44 3.19 6.31
N PHE A 108 -2.21 2.87 6.70
CA PHE A 108 -1.01 3.14 5.92
C PHE A 108 -0.25 1.84 5.68
N TYR A 109 0.38 1.70 4.52
CA TYR A 109 1.20 0.55 4.18
C TYR A 109 2.14 0.88 3.04
N THR A 110 3.26 0.15 2.94
CA THR A 110 4.12 0.18 1.76
C THR A 110 4.90 -1.13 1.59
N THR A 111 5.29 -1.42 0.35
CA THR A 111 6.30 -2.43 0.00
C THR A 111 7.68 -1.80 -0.21
N GLU A 112 7.81 -0.47 -0.10
CA GLU A 112 9.07 0.25 -0.26
C GLU A 112 10.14 -0.28 0.72
N PRO A 113 11.32 -0.66 0.23
CA PRO A 113 12.42 -1.03 1.11
C PRO A 113 12.82 0.12 2.03
N ILE A 114 12.90 -0.14 3.33
CA ILE A 114 13.44 0.78 4.32
C ILE A 114 14.25 0.00 5.36
N ASP A 115 15.42 0.53 5.72
CA ASP A 115 16.21 -0.02 6.83
C ASP A 115 15.70 0.54 8.17
N LEU A 116 15.05 -0.31 8.96
CA LEU A 116 14.61 0.02 10.31
C LEU A 116 15.66 -0.34 11.39
N GLY A 117 16.78 -0.96 11.02
CA GLY A 117 17.68 -1.69 11.92
C GLY A 117 18.25 -0.87 13.07
N ALA A 118 18.80 0.32 12.79
CA ALA A 118 19.31 1.22 13.84
C ALA A 118 18.19 1.91 14.66
N GLY A 119 16.93 1.71 14.26
CA GLY A 119 15.76 2.39 14.81
C GLY A 119 15.48 3.73 14.12
N VAL A 120 14.27 3.89 13.59
CA VAL A 120 13.77 5.15 13.01
C VAL A 120 12.67 5.75 13.90
N TYR A 121 12.32 7.02 13.71
CA TYR A 121 11.34 7.71 14.55
C TYR A 121 10.11 8.08 13.74
N ALA A 122 8.93 7.63 14.18
CA ALA A 122 7.68 7.90 13.50
C ALA A 122 7.07 9.24 13.93
N ILE A 123 6.47 9.93 12.98
CA ILE A 123 5.67 11.15 13.19
C ILE A 123 4.35 11.00 12.47
N VAL A 124 3.27 11.40 13.11
CA VAL A 124 1.95 11.42 12.50
C VAL A 124 1.47 12.87 12.43
N TYR A 125 1.12 13.32 11.23
CA TYR A 125 0.59 14.64 10.94
C TYR A 125 -0.90 14.54 10.60
N SER A 126 -1.65 15.50 11.09
CA SER A 126 -3.00 15.82 10.63
C SER A 126 -3.07 17.33 10.35
N PRO A 127 -4.18 17.83 9.76
CA PRO A 127 -4.41 19.27 9.67
C PRO A 127 -4.46 20.00 11.03
N THR A 128 -4.72 19.29 12.13
CA THR A 128 -5.04 19.84 13.46
C THR A 128 -4.03 19.45 14.54
N GLY A 129 -3.01 18.67 14.20
CA GLY A 129 -2.09 18.13 15.19
C GLY A 129 -0.88 17.40 14.62
N THR A 130 0.07 17.13 15.50
CA THR A 130 1.25 16.31 15.21
C THR A 130 1.57 15.46 16.43
N GLN A 131 1.90 14.20 16.22
CA GLN A 131 2.31 13.27 17.27
C GLN A 131 3.68 12.66 16.93
N PHE A 132 4.54 12.57 17.94
CA PHE A 132 5.91 12.09 17.81
C PHE A 132 6.11 10.83 18.62
N LYS A 133 6.56 9.76 17.97
CA LYS A 133 7.00 8.56 18.67
C LYS A 133 8.39 8.82 19.28
N GLN A 134 8.48 8.78 20.61
CA GLN A 134 9.73 9.05 21.32
C GLN A 134 10.74 7.91 21.25
N GLN A 135 10.25 6.67 21.10
CA GLN A 135 11.09 5.48 21.01
C GLN A 135 11.35 5.11 19.55
N PRO A 136 12.52 4.56 19.21
CA PRO A 136 12.79 4.08 17.86
C PRO A 136 11.83 2.97 17.43
N VAL A 137 11.63 2.83 16.12
CA VAL A 137 10.88 1.80 15.43
C VAL A 137 11.88 0.91 14.72
N SER A 138 11.92 -0.36 15.11
CA SER A 138 12.74 -1.40 14.47
C SER A 138 11.90 -2.48 13.77
N VAL A 139 10.57 -2.39 13.89
CA VAL A 139 9.61 -3.33 13.29
C VAL A 139 8.50 -2.52 12.62
N GLY A 140 8.27 -2.74 11.33
CA GLY A 140 7.32 -1.97 10.55
C GLY A 140 5.86 -2.43 10.66
N ALA A 141 5.58 -3.55 11.32
CA ALA A 141 4.22 -4.03 11.59
C ALA A 141 3.62 -3.28 12.80
N CYS A 142 3.19 -2.03 12.64
CA CYS A 142 2.90 -1.14 13.77
C CYS A 142 1.73 -1.63 14.64
N ASN A 143 0.70 -2.23 14.05
CA ASN A 143 -0.44 -2.80 14.76
C ASN A 143 -0.13 -4.09 15.52
N SER A 144 1.09 -4.64 15.42
CA SER A 144 1.54 -5.71 16.32
C SER A 144 1.68 -5.24 17.78
N CYS A 145 1.91 -3.94 18.00
CA CYS A 145 1.99 -3.32 19.31
C CYS A 145 0.81 -2.36 19.56
N HIS A 146 0.51 -1.49 18.59
CA HIS A 146 -0.51 -0.46 18.73
C HIS A 146 -1.92 -1.05 18.61
N GLY A 147 -2.71 -0.94 19.68
CA GLY A 147 -4.01 -1.60 19.83
C GLY A 147 -3.93 -2.97 20.52
N VAL A 148 -2.73 -3.42 20.92
CA VAL A 148 -2.51 -4.70 21.61
C VAL A 148 -1.89 -4.46 22.99
N SER A 149 -0.65 -3.98 23.02
CA SER A 149 0.15 -3.71 24.23
C SER A 149 0.47 -2.23 24.43
N SER A 150 0.23 -1.42 23.39
CA SER A 150 0.33 0.04 23.38
C SER A 150 -0.98 0.64 22.89
N ALA A 151 -1.25 1.90 23.24
CA ALA A 151 -2.39 2.64 22.68
C ALA A 151 -2.34 2.61 21.14
N ARG A 152 -3.49 2.68 20.47
CA ARG A 152 -3.56 2.84 19.01
C ARG A 152 -2.78 4.08 18.57
N ILE A 153 -2.26 4.10 17.35
CA ILE A 153 -1.64 5.31 16.81
C ILE A 153 -2.75 6.34 16.61
N TYR A 154 -2.58 7.54 17.16
CA TYR A 154 -3.59 8.59 17.05
C TYR A 154 -2.94 9.95 16.83
N VAL A 155 -3.76 10.90 16.37
CA VAL A 155 -3.41 12.32 16.25
C VAL A 155 -4.67 13.17 16.45
N ASN A 156 -4.51 14.41 16.92
CA ASN A 156 -5.58 15.40 17.08
C ASN A 156 -5.91 16.07 15.75
#